data_AF-A0A016TTK9-F1
#
_entry.id   AF-A0A016TTK9-F1
#
_cell.length_a   1.000
_cell.length_b   1.000
_cell.length_c   1.000
_cell.angle_alpha   90.00
_cell.angle_beta   90.00
_cell.angle_gamma   90.00
#
_symmetry.space_group_name_H-M   'P 1'
#
loop_
_entity.id
_entity.type
_entity.pdbx_description
1 polymer ?
#
loop_
_entity_poly.entity_id
_entity_poly.type
_entity_poly.pdbx_seq_one_letter_code
_entity_poly.pdbx_strand_id
1 'polypeptide(L)'
;MAAVVNVYATSATTENLSRHEMLMWVNDCLQSNFSKIEQLHTGAGYAQFTDFLFPGSIPLKKVKWNSHLELDWLGNWKIVQTSWKTLGVEKVVPVDRLIKGKFQDNFEFLQWFKKFFDANYDGHEYNPLDARGGEPLPAETAPGKPSAPASMSRMQMPTRTSSAAT
;
A
#
# COMPACT_ATOMS: atom_id res chain seq x y z
N MET A 1 -15.04 12.16 -11.61
CA MET A 1 -14.10 11.08 -11.26
C MET A 1 -12.80 11.37 -11.99
N ALA A 2 -11.69 11.50 -11.28
CA ALA A 2 -10.38 11.44 -11.93
C ALA A 2 -10.25 10.06 -12.60
N ALA A 3 -9.80 10.04 -13.86
CA ALA A 3 -9.60 8.78 -14.57
C ALA A 3 -8.37 8.09 -13.98
N VAL A 4 -8.50 6.79 -13.66
CA VAL A 4 -7.36 6.00 -13.18
C VAL A 4 -6.31 5.87 -14.28
N VAL A 5 -5.04 6.03 -13.92
CA VAL A 5 -3.90 5.86 -14.83
C VAL A 5 -3.41 4.42 -14.69
N ASN A 6 -3.70 3.59 -15.69
CA ASN A 6 -3.19 2.22 -15.75
C ASN A 6 -1.70 2.22 -16.14
N VAL A 7 -0.92 1.34 -15.49
CA VAL A 7 0.52 1.22 -15.72
C VAL A 7 0.85 -0.17 -16.22
N TYR A 8 1.55 -0.23 -17.35
CA TYR A 8 1.97 -1.48 -17.98
C TYR A 8 3.47 -1.69 -17.76
N ALA A 9 3.91 -2.95 -17.81
CA ALA A 9 5.32 -3.28 -17.75
C ALA A 9 6.00 -2.90 -19.07
N THR A 10 6.32 -1.62 -19.24
CA THR A 10 7.25 -1.16 -20.28
C THR A 10 8.57 -0.85 -19.60
N SER A 11 9.69 -1.27 -20.19
CA SER A 11 11.06 -1.17 -19.65
C SER A 11 11.58 0.27 -19.42
N ALA A 12 10.70 1.28 -19.40
CA ALA A 12 11.02 2.67 -19.20
C ALA A 12 11.20 2.99 -17.70
N THR A 13 12.48 3.13 -17.32
CA THR A 13 13.08 3.93 -16.22
C THR A 13 12.15 4.51 -15.14
N THR A 14 11.53 3.65 -14.32
CA THR A 14 11.32 4.01 -12.90
C THR A 14 12.48 3.42 -12.13
N GLU A 15 13.11 4.19 -11.25
CA GLU A 15 14.18 3.68 -10.39
C GLU A 15 13.66 2.44 -9.64
N ASN A 16 14.34 1.30 -9.85
CA ASN A 16 13.95 0.06 -9.20
C ASN A 16 14.41 0.15 -7.74
N LEU A 17 13.45 0.43 -6.84
CA LEU A 17 13.72 0.42 -5.40
C LEU A 17 14.22 -0.94 -4.95
N SER A 18 15.21 -0.94 -4.06
CA SER A 18 15.64 -2.14 -3.35
C SER A 18 14.53 -2.65 -2.43
N ARG A 19 14.66 -3.90 -1.96
CA ARG A 19 13.74 -4.49 -0.99
C ARG A 19 13.55 -3.62 0.26
N HIS A 20 14.63 -3.06 0.80
CA HIS A 20 14.57 -2.27 2.03
C HIS A 20 13.87 -0.93 1.78
N GLU A 21 14.18 -0.25 0.69
CA GLU A 21 13.51 1.01 0.31
C GLU A 21 12.03 0.80 0.05
N MET A 22 11.66 -0.30 -0.61
CA MET A 22 10.27 -0.63 -0.84
C MET A 22 9.51 -0.87 0.47
N LEU A 23 10.12 -1.58 1.42
CA LEU A 23 9.50 -1.83 2.71
C LEU A 23 9.37 -0.55 3.55
N MET A 24 10.40 0.31 3.54
CA MET A 24 10.34 1.63 4.19
C MET A 24 9.24 2.49 3.58
N TRP A 25 9.14 2.54 2.24
CA TRP A 25 8.08 3.26 1.55
C TRP A 25 6.68 2.79 1.98
N VAL A 26 6.46 1.47 2.07
CA VAL A 26 5.18 0.92 2.55
C VAL A 26 4.88 1.36 3.99
N ASN A 27 5.88 1.24 4.86
CA ASN A 27 5.73 1.59 6.28
C ASN A 27 5.45 3.09 6.47
N ASP A 28 6.10 3.95 5.70
CA ASP A 28 5.92 5.40 5.75
C ASP A 28 4.53 5.81 5.24
N CYS A 29 4.11 5.30 4.07
CA CYS A 29 2.80 5.63 3.50
C CYS A 29 1.64 5.18 4.37
N LEU A 30 1.76 4.02 5.01
CA LEU A 30 0.66 3.43 5.78
C LEU A 30 0.82 3.60 7.29
N GLN A 31 1.88 4.24 7.78
CA GLN A 31 2.23 4.24 9.22
C GLN A 31 2.11 2.82 9.80
N SER A 32 2.82 1.89 9.17
CA SER A 32 2.76 0.46 9.42
C SER A 32 4.11 -0.09 9.84
N ASN A 33 4.13 -1.33 10.36
CA ASN A 33 5.30 -1.99 10.94
C ASN A 33 5.63 -3.29 10.20
N PHE A 34 5.50 -3.31 8.87
CA PHE A 34 5.89 -4.48 8.09
C PHE A 34 7.40 -4.70 8.20
N SER A 35 7.78 -5.91 8.60
CA SER A 35 9.16 -6.37 8.69
C SER A 35 9.62 -7.14 7.45
N LYS A 36 8.66 -7.64 6.66
CA LYS A 36 8.88 -8.44 5.46
C LYS A 36 7.83 -8.11 4.41
N ILE A 37 8.23 -8.11 3.14
CA ILE A 37 7.34 -7.81 2.02
C ILE A 37 6.23 -8.86 1.90
N GLU A 38 6.55 -10.10 2.24
CA GLU A 38 5.65 -11.24 2.28
C GLU A 38 4.41 -10.99 3.14
N GLN A 39 4.50 -10.14 4.16
CA GLN A 39 3.38 -9.81 5.05
C GLN A 39 2.26 -9.04 4.35
N LEU A 40 2.50 -8.47 3.16
CA LEU A 40 1.46 -7.85 2.32
C LEU A 40 0.52 -8.88 1.67
N HIS A 41 0.82 -10.18 1.78
CA HIS A 41 0.00 -11.25 1.23
C HIS A 41 -1.45 -11.29 1.73
N THR A 42 -1.74 -10.67 2.88
CA THR A 42 -3.08 -10.61 3.48
C THR A 42 -4.04 -9.73 2.70
N GLY A 43 -3.55 -8.91 1.77
CA GLY A 43 -4.34 -7.95 0.99
C GLY A 43 -4.75 -6.69 1.78
N ALA A 44 -4.56 -6.64 3.10
CA ALA A 44 -4.98 -5.51 3.94
C ALA A 44 -4.22 -4.23 3.61
N GLY A 45 -2.90 -4.32 3.41
CA GLY A 45 -2.07 -3.17 3.00
C GLY A 45 -2.50 -2.61 1.65
N TYR A 46 -2.82 -3.47 0.67
CA TYR A 46 -3.29 -3.03 -0.65
C TYR A 46 -4.71 -2.47 -0.63
N ALA A 47 -5.59 -2.98 0.25
CA ALA A 47 -6.90 -2.38 0.49
C ALA A 47 -6.74 -0.95 1.00
N GLN A 48 -5.83 -0.72 1.96
CA GLN A 48 -5.58 0.61 2.46
C GLN A 48 -4.90 1.53 1.45
N PHE A 49 -3.90 1.05 0.69
CA PHE A 49 -3.31 1.86 -0.37
C PHE A 49 -4.32 2.25 -1.46
N THR A 50 -5.29 1.37 -1.74
CA THR A 50 -6.35 1.70 -2.72
C THR A 50 -7.27 2.77 -2.17
N ASP A 51 -7.62 2.71 -0.88
CA ASP A 51 -8.36 3.78 -0.21
C ASP A 51 -7.55 5.09 -0.14
N PHE A 52 -6.23 5.00 0.08
CA PHE A 52 -5.34 6.14 0.02
C PHE A 52 -5.41 6.77 -1.37
N LEU A 53 -5.09 6.05 -2.45
CA LEU A 53 -5.12 6.64 -3.79
C LEU A 53 -6.52 7.15 -4.19
N PHE A 54 -7.57 6.45 -3.77
CA PHE A 54 -8.95 6.73 -4.17
C PHE A 54 -9.88 6.66 -2.94
N PRO A 55 -9.98 7.75 -2.15
CA PRO A 55 -10.75 7.77 -0.92
C PRO A 55 -12.19 7.32 -1.10
N GLY A 56 -12.64 6.39 -0.26
CA GLY A 56 -14.01 5.84 -0.30
C GLY A 56 -14.23 4.75 -1.34
N SER A 57 -13.19 4.36 -2.09
CA SER A 57 -13.26 3.23 -3.04
C SER A 57 -13.28 1.86 -2.34
N ILE A 58 -12.85 1.79 -1.08
CA ILE A 58 -12.72 0.55 -0.31
C ILE A 58 -13.66 0.59 0.90
N PRO A 59 -14.47 -0.46 1.14
CA PRO A 59 -15.24 -0.59 2.37
C PRO A 59 -14.34 -1.00 3.55
N LEU A 60 -13.54 -0.06 4.07
CA LEU A 60 -12.53 -0.28 5.12
C LEU A 60 -13.05 -1.07 6.33
N LYS A 61 -14.29 -0.83 6.75
CA LYS A 61 -14.94 -1.55 7.87
C LYS A 61 -15.05 -3.07 7.66
N LYS A 62 -14.92 -3.55 6.43
CA LYS A 62 -14.96 -4.98 6.09
C LYS A 62 -13.56 -5.61 5.98
N VAL A 63 -12.50 -4.79 5.95
CA VAL A 63 -11.12 -5.27 5.83
C VAL A 63 -10.72 -5.95 7.15
N LYS A 64 -10.06 -7.09 7.03
CA LYS A 64 -9.48 -7.82 8.15
C LYS A 64 -7.99 -7.47 8.25
N TRP A 65 -7.66 -6.54 9.14
CA TRP A 65 -6.31 -5.95 9.25
C TRP A 65 -5.25 -6.95 9.71
N ASN A 66 -5.56 -7.71 10.75
CA ASN A 66 -4.61 -8.56 11.47
C ASN A 66 -5.05 -10.03 11.58
N SER A 67 -5.88 -10.50 10.65
CA SER A 67 -6.31 -11.90 10.66
C SER A 67 -5.17 -12.84 10.27
N HIS A 68 -5.18 -14.03 10.86
CA HIS A 68 -4.28 -15.14 10.50
C HIS A 68 -4.99 -16.24 9.70
N LEU A 69 -6.24 -16.01 9.28
CA LEU A 69 -7.03 -16.98 8.51
C LEU A 69 -6.95 -16.69 7.01
N GLU A 70 -6.64 -17.71 6.21
CA GLU A 70 -6.56 -17.59 4.75
C GLU A 70 -7.88 -17.13 4.12
N LEU A 71 -9.02 -17.58 4.66
CA LEU A 71 -10.35 -17.13 4.21
C LEU A 71 -10.55 -15.62 4.39
N ASP A 72 -10.01 -15.04 5.46
CA ASP A 72 -10.08 -13.59 5.68
C ASP A 72 -9.19 -12.84 4.69
N TRP A 73 -8.01 -13.37 4.37
CA TRP A 73 -7.11 -12.80 3.35
C TRP A 73 -7.75 -12.85 1.96
N LEU A 74 -8.40 -13.96 1.60
CA LEU A 74 -9.19 -14.07 0.37
C LEU A 74 -10.33 -13.04 0.36
N GLY A 75 -10.98 -12.81 1.50
CA GLY A 75 -11.98 -11.75 1.69
C GLY A 75 -11.41 -10.35 1.37
N ASN A 76 -10.24 -10.02 1.92
CA ASN A 76 -9.55 -8.77 1.64
C ASN A 76 -9.21 -8.61 0.15
N TRP A 77 -8.65 -9.65 -0.48
CA TRP A 77 -8.33 -9.60 -1.92
C TRP A 77 -9.56 -9.44 -2.79
N LYS A 78 -10.68 -10.06 -2.43
CA LYS A 78 -11.96 -9.86 -3.13
C LYS A 78 -12.46 -8.42 -3.03
N ILE A 79 -12.27 -7.77 -1.88
CA ILE A 79 -12.58 -6.35 -1.70
C ILE A 79 -11.73 -5.51 -2.68
N VAL A 80 -10.41 -5.72 -2.69
CA VAL A 80 -9.48 -5.00 -3.58
C VAL A 80 -9.86 -5.18 -5.05
N GLN A 81 -10.07 -6.42 -5.50
CA GLN A 81 -10.45 -6.71 -6.89
C GLN A 81 -11.77 -6.06 -7.29
N THR A 82 -12.77 -6.05 -6.38
CA THR A 82 -14.07 -5.43 -6.66
C THR A 82 -13.91 -3.93 -6.83
N SER A 83 -13.19 -3.26 -5.94
CA SER A 83 -12.91 -1.83 -6.04
C SER A 83 -12.11 -1.48 -7.29
N TRP A 84 -11.09 -2.26 -7.62
CA TRP A 84 -10.26 -2.07 -8.82
C TRP A 84 -11.07 -2.20 -10.11
N LYS A 85 -12.00 -3.16 -10.17
CA LYS A 85 -12.92 -3.29 -11.29
C LYS A 85 -13.81 -2.06 -11.46
N THR A 86 -14.34 -1.51 -10.36
CA THR A 86 -15.16 -0.28 -10.40
C THR A 86 -14.34 0.95 -10.78
N LEU A 87 -13.09 1.03 -10.33
CA LEU A 87 -12.17 2.13 -10.67
C LEU A 87 -11.66 2.05 -12.12
N GLY A 88 -11.73 0.88 -12.77
CA GLY A 88 -11.20 0.65 -14.11
C GLY A 88 -9.71 0.27 -14.13
N VAL A 89 -9.19 -0.29 -13.03
CA VAL A 89 -7.82 -0.82 -12.97
C VAL A 89 -7.78 -2.15 -13.73
N GLU A 90 -6.96 -2.22 -14.77
CA GLU A 90 -6.88 -3.39 -15.67
C GLU A 90 -5.94 -4.48 -15.17
N LYS A 91 -5.13 -4.19 -14.14
CA LYS A 91 -4.18 -5.16 -13.60
C LYS A 91 -4.90 -6.36 -12.99
N VAL A 92 -4.63 -7.53 -13.57
CA VAL A 92 -5.02 -8.80 -12.97
C VAL A 92 -4.17 -9.06 -11.72
N VAL A 93 -4.84 -9.25 -10.59
CA VAL A 93 -4.21 -9.59 -9.31
C VAL A 93 -4.02 -11.11 -9.21
N PRO A 94 -2.78 -11.62 -9.12
CA PRO A 94 -2.53 -13.06 -9.02
C PRO A 94 -2.74 -13.58 -7.58
N VAL A 95 -3.99 -13.50 -7.08
CA VAL A 95 -4.35 -13.77 -5.67
C VAL A 95 -3.79 -15.11 -5.18
N ASP A 96 -3.98 -16.20 -5.94
CA ASP A 96 -3.52 -17.55 -5.57
C ASP A 96 -2.01 -17.67 -5.34
N ARG A 97 -1.23 -16.75 -5.92
CA ARG A 97 0.23 -16.68 -5.72
C ARG A 97 0.58 -15.78 -4.55
N LEU A 98 -0.09 -14.64 -4.45
CA LEU A 98 0.15 -13.66 -3.40
C LEU A 98 -0.16 -14.23 -2.01
N ILE A 99 -1.33 -14.84 -1.83
CA ILE A 99 -1.80 -15.36 -0.52
C ILE A 99 -0.85 -16.37 0.11
N LYS A 100 -0.04 -17.07 -0.71
CA LYS A 100 0.97 -18.04 -0.26
C LYS A 100 2.15 -17.39 0.47
N GLY A 101 2.22 -16.06 0.52
CA GLY A 101 3.27 -15.33 1.23
C GLY A 101 4.67 -15.54 0.63
N LYS A 102 4.77 -15.88 -0.65
CA LYS A 102 6.06 -16.06 -1.32
C LYS A 102 6.67 -14.70 -1.66
N PHE A 103 7.95 -14.52 -1.31
CA PHE A 103 8.68 -13.27 -1.53
C PHE A 103 8.66 -12.82 -3.00
N GLN A 104 8.98 -13.71 -3.94
CA GLN A 104 9.09 -13.35 -5.36
C GLN A 104 7.78 -12.80 -5.92
N ASP A 105 6.67 -13.52 -5.72
CA ASP A 105 5.34 -13.10 -6.21
C ASP A 105 4.89 -11.78 -5.55
N ASN A 106 5.08 -11.65 -4.23
CA ASN A 106 4.69 -10.44 -3.50
C ASN A 106 5.54 -9.23 -3.87
N PHE A 107 6.84 -9.42 -4.08
CA PHE A 107 7.74 -8.34 -4.45
C PHE A 107 7.51 -7.85 -5.89
N GLU A 108 7.31 -8.76 -6.85
CA GLU A 108 6.97 -8.40 -8.23
C GLU A 108 5.67 -7.60 -8.28
N PHE A 109 4.65 -8.03 -7.53
CA PHE A 109 3.38 -7.30 -7.47
C PHE A 109 3.54 -5.92 -6.81
N LEU A 110 4.32 -5.83 -5.72
CA LEU A 110 4.59 -4.56 -5.05
C LEU A 110 5.36 -3.57 -5.93
N GLN A 111 6.31 -4.04 -6.74
CA GLN A 111 7.02 -3.21 -7.71
C GLN A 111 6.08 -2.61 -8.76
N TRP A 112 5.17 -3.41 -9.29
CA TRP A 112 4.13 -2.90 -10.17
C TRP A 112 3.22 -1.90 -9.43
N PHE A 113 2.83 -2.23 -8.20
CA PHE A 113 1.94 -1.38 -7.41
C PHE A 113 2.57 -0.03 -7.08
N LYS A 114 3.88 0.04 -6.81
CA LYS A 114 4.60 1.30 -6.61
C LYS A 114 4.49 2.23 -7.83
N LYS A 115 4.68 1.69 -9.04
CA LYS A 115 4.53 2.46 -10.28
C LYS A 115 3.08 2.93 -10.46
N PHE A 116 2.12 2.07 -10.14
CA PHE A 116 0.70 2.42 -10.14
C PHE A 116 0.39 3.53 -9.14
N PHE A 117 0.94 3.47 -7.93
CA PHE A 117 0.79 4.51 -6.92
C PHE A 117 1.36 5.84 -7.41
N ASP A 118 2.60 5.86 -7.91
CA ASP A 118 3.26 7.07 -8.40
C ASP A 118 2.52 7.74 -9.57
N ALA A 119 1.86 6.93 -10.42
CA ALA A 119 1.09 7.42 -11.55
C ALA A 119 -0.28 8.01 -11.16
N ASN A 120 -0.82 7.67 -9.98
CA ASN A 120 -2.17 8.03 -9.56
C ASN A 120 -2.23 8.94 -8.34
N TYR A 121 -1.16 9.02 -7.54
CA TYR A 121 -1.13 9.87 -6.35
C TYR A 121 -1.07 11.34 -6.76
N ASP A 122 -2.06 12.12 -6.32
CA ASP A 122 -2.23 13.54 -6.64
C ASP A 122 -1.65 14.48 -5.55
N GLY A 123 -1.06 13.93 -4.50
CA GLY A 123 -0.44 14.68 -3.40
C GLY A 123 -1.36 15.00 -2.22
N HIS A 124 -2.60 14.49 -2.18
CA HIS A 124 -3.51 14.74 -1.06
C HIS A 124 -3.03 14.12 0.27
N GLU A 125 -3.43 14.73 1.39
CA GLU A 125 -3.13 14.20 2.73
C GLU A 125 -4.01 12.97 3.06
N TYR A 126 -3.40 11.95 3.64
CA TYR A 126 -4.09 10.74 4.11
C TYR A 126 -3.61 10.38 5.51
N ASN A 127 -4.55 10.12 6.43
CA ASN A 127 -4.23 9.59 7.76
C ASN A 127 -4.53 8.08 7.81
N PRO A 128 -3.51 7.22 7.62
CA PRO A 128 -3.71 5.78 7.54
C PRO A 128 -4.07 5.16 8.90
N LEU A 129 -3.61 5.70 10.02
CA LEU A 129 -3.99 5.18 11.34
C LEU A 129 -5.47 5.44 11.63
N ASP A 130 -5.95 6.66 11.36
CA ASP A 130 -7.37 6.99 11.54
C ASP A 130 -8.26 6.17 10.61
N ALA A 131 -7.84 5.95 9.36
CA ALA A 131 -8.56 5.11 8.40
C ALA A 131 -8.72 3.65 8.89
N ARG A 132 -7.74 3.14 9.63
CA ARG A 132 -7.81 1.82 10.29
C ARG A 132 -8.55 1.85 11.64
N GLY A 133 -9.03 3.00 12.11
CA GLY A 133 -9.61 3.13 13.44
C GLY A 133 -8.59 2.95 14.57
N GLY A 134 -7.32 3.28 14.31
CA GLY A 134 -6.21 3.13 15.25
C GLY A 134 -5.61 1.73 15.31
N GLU A 135 -6.06 0.77 14.48
CA GLU A 135 -5.46 -0.56 14.46
C GLU A 135 -4.03 -0.54 13.88
N PRO A 136 -3.05 -1.18 14.54
CA PRO A 136 -1.71 -1.36 13.98
C PRO A 136 -1.74 -2.35 12.81
N LEU A 137 -0.76 -2.25 11.91
CA LEU A 137 -0.64 -3.14 10.75
C LEU A 137 0.83 -3.43 10.46
N PRO A 138 1.28 -4.70 10.45
CA PRO A 138 0.70 -5.80 11.20
C PRO A 138 0.67 -5.46 12.70
N ALA A 139 -0.24 -6.07 13.44
CA ALA A 139 -0.22 -6.02 14.90
C ALA A 139 1.07 -6.67 15.40
N GLU A 140 1.79 -5.96 16.28
CA GLU A 140 2.94 -6.55 16.96
C GLU A 140 2.45 -7.71 17.82
N THR A 141 2.88 -8.93 17.50
CA THR A 141 2.81 -10.05 18.44
C THR A 141 3.82 -9.79 19.54
N ALA A 142 3.48 -8.98 20.53
CA ALA A 142 4.35 -8.77 21.68
C ALA A 142 4.17 -9.91 22.69
N PRO A 143 5.27 -10.50 23.16
CA PRO A 143 5.45 -10.68 24.59
C PRO A 143 6.40 -9.56 25.08
N GLY A 144 5.79 -8.45 25.52
CA GLY A 144 6.40 -7.49 26.44
C GLY A 144 7.41 -6.47 25.87
N LYS A 145 6.93 -5.26 25.57
CA LYS A 145 7.48 -3.95 26.00
C LYS A 145 6.57 -2.81 25.52
N PRO A 146 6.36 -1.73 26.30
CA PRO A 146 5.55 -0.59 25.86
C PRO A 146 6.38 0.32 24.94
N SER A 147 5.90 0.53 23.72
CA SER A 147 6.47 1.50 22.79
C SER A 147 6.03 2.91 23.18
N ALA A 148 6.99 3.80 23.43
CA ALA A 148 6.77 5.23 23.70
C ALA A 148 6.17 5.93 22.46
N PRO A 149 5.41 7.04 22.64
CA PRO A 149 4.82 7.75 21.51
C PRO A 149 5.93 8.43 20.70
N ALA A 150 6.02 8.09 19.41
CA ALA A 150 6.92 8.75 18.48
C ALA A 150 6.42 10.19 18.23
N SER A 151 7.24 11.17 18.60
CA SER A 151 7.01 12.59 18.37
C SER A 151 6.98 12.89 16.87
N MET A 152 5.97 13.64 16.43
CA MET A 152 5.75 14.02 15.04
C MET A 152 6.90 14.88 14.48
N SER A 153 7.38 14.53 13.29
CA SER A 153 8.08 15.47 12.41
C SER A 153 7.43 15.43 11.04
N ARG A 154 6.68 16.50 10.74
CA ARG A 154 6.07 16.78 9.43
C ARG A 154 7.20 17.08 8.44
N MET A 155 7.55 16.13 7.58
CA MET A 155 8.49 16.36 6.48
C MET A 155 7.74 16.90 5.25
N GLN A 156 8.05 18.14 4.87
CA GLN A 156 7.69 18.71 3.57
C GLN A 156 8.50 18.02 2.46
N MET A 157 7.83 17.63 1.37
CA MET A 157 8.51 17.17 0.16
C MET A 157 9.22 18.34 -0.54
N PRO A 158 10.40 18.12 -1.15
CA PRO A 158 11.10 19.15 -1.90
C PRO A 158 10.38 19.42 -3.24
N THR A 159 9.81 20.60 -3.38
CA THR A 159 9.36 21.13 -4.67
C THR A 159 10.57 21.51 -5.52
N ARG A 160 10.65 20.97 -6.74
CA ARG A 160 11.61 21.36 -7.78
C ARG A 160 11.52 22.86 -8.06
N THR A 161 12.57 23.61 -7.71
CA THR A 161 12.77 24.98 -8.17
C THR A 161 13.17 24.96 -9.64
N SER A 162 12.33 25.50 -10.51
CA SER A 162 12.66 25.71 -11.93
C SER A 162 13.52 26.96 -12.03
N SER A 163 14.72 26.83 -12.61
CA SER A 163 15.59 27.96 -12.94
C SER A 163 14.94 28.86 -13.98
N ALA A 164 14.91 30.17 -13.72
CA ALA A 164 14.69 31.19 -14.73
C ALA A 164 15.87 32.17 -14.71
N ALA A 165 16.52 32.26 -15.87
CA ALA A 165 17.57 33.20 -16.20
C ALA A 165 17.07 34.65 -16.14
N THR A 166 17.96 35.59 -15.84
CA THR A 166 18.36 36.71 -16.72
C THR A 166 19.68 37.27 -16.21
#